data_AF-A0A4P6ZV62-F1
#
_entry.id   AF-A0A4P6ZV62-F1
#
_cell.length_a   1.000
_cell.length_b   1.000
_cell.length_c   1.000
_cell.angle_alpha   90.00
_cell.angle_beta   90.00
_cell.angle_gamma   90.00
#
_symmetry.space_group_name_H-M   'P 1'
#
loop_
_entity.id
_entity.type
_entity.pdbx_description
1 polymer ?
#
loop_
_entity_poly.entity_id
_entity_poly.type
_entity_poly.pdbx_seq_one_letter_code
_entity_poly.pdbx_strand_id
1 'polypeptide(L)'
;MDKYKMNMVLHYFNNVAASYSYNELLMIFGFQIEQLDLMLRELIEENLLKLDGYYKVTESGINELKRLGLYETEFENIEEQEIFTKMPTCISEIYIPKRFNKSFK
;
A
#
# COMPACT_ATOMS: atom_id res chain seq x y z
N MET A 1 10.19 4.67 -22.76
CA MET A 1 8.81 4.41 -22.29
C MET A 1 8.05 5.75 -22.27
N ASP A 2 6.71 5.76 -22.18
CA ASP A 2 5.92 7.00 -22.13
C ASP A 2 6.09 7.65 -20.75
N LYS A 3 6.78 8.80 -20.70
CA LYS A 3 7.24 9.46 -19.46
C LYS A 3 6.10 9.77 -18.48
N TYR A 4 4.90 9.99 -19.02
CA TYR A 4 3.70 10.19 -18.22
C TYR A 4 3.37 8.97 -17.34
N LYS A 5 3.47 7.75 -17.89
CA LYS A 5 3.14 6.51 -17.16
C LYS A 5 4.11 6.27 -16.00
N MET A 6 5.39 6.55 -16.20
CA MET A 6 6.39 6.49 -15.13
C MET A 6 6.08 7.47 -13.99
N ASN A 7 5.68 8.70 -14.33
CA ASN A 7 5.29 9.70 -13.33
C ASN A 7 4.05 9.25 -12.54
N MET A 8 3.09 8.58 -13.18
CA MET A 8 1.93 7.99 -12.48
C MET A 8 2.34 6.90 -11.50
N VAL A 9 3.24 5.99 -11.93
CA VAL A 9 3.77 4.93 -11.05
C VAL A 9 4.49 5.54 -9.85
N LEU A 10 5.35 6.55 -10.09
CA LEU A 10 6.07 7.25 -9.03
C LEU A 10 5.12 7.95 -8.04
N HIS A 11 4.09 8.62 -8.56
CA HIS A 11 3.06 9.27 -7.74
C HIS A 11 2.23 8.28 -6.93
N TYR A 12 1.93 7.10 -7.50
CA TYR A 12 1.26 6.01 -6.77
C TYR A 12 2.08 5.56 -5.56
N PHE A 13 3.38 5.31 -5.75
CA PHE A 13 4.26 4.91 -4.65
C PHE A 13 4.41 5.98 -3.57
N ASN A 14 4.33 7.26 -3.93
CA ASN A 14 4.35 8.35 -2.97
C ASN A 14 3.09 8.40 -2.10
N ASN A 15 1.94 8.02 -2.66
CA ASN A 15 0.65 8.05 -1.95
C ASN A 15 0.35 6.76 -1.19
N VAL A 16 0.73 5.59 -1.68
CA VAL A 16 0.20 4.37 -1.05
C VAL A 16 0.93 3.99 0.23
N ALA A 17 2.12 4.52 0.52
CA ALA A 17 2.92 4.36 1.76
C ALA A 17 3.10 2.91 2.29
N ALA A 18 2.56 1.91 1.60
CA ALA A 18 2.39 0.54 2.07
C ALA A 18 2.80 -0.44 0.98
N SER A 19 3.26 -1.60 1.44
CA SER A 19 3.87 -2.72 0.73
C SER A 19 3.03 -3.39 -0.36
N TYR A 20 1.87 -2.85 -0.71
CA TYR A 20 1.03 -3.30 -1.81
C TYR A 20 1.29 -2.41 -3.02
N SER A 21 1.79 -2.99 -4.11
CA SER A 21 1.98 -2.19 -5.31
C SER A 21 1.98 -2.96 -6.61
N TYR A 22 2.60 -4.14 -6.68
CA TYR A 22 2.84 -4.72 -7.99
C TYR A 22 1.55 -5.14 -8.72
N ASN A 23 0.70 -5.94 -8.07
CA ASN A 23 -0.56 -6.39 -8.67
C ASN A 23 -1.60 -5.28 -8.80
N GLU A 24 -1.61 -4.32 -7.87
CA GLU A 24 -2.51 -3.18 -7.92
C GLU A 24 -2.15 -2.23 -9.06
N LEU A 25 -0.87 -1.98 -9.32
CA LEU A 25 -0.41 -1.19 -10.46
C LEU A 25 -0.86 -1.82 -11.79
N LEU A 26 -0.79 -3.16 -11.91
CA LEU A 26 -1.29 -3.87 -13.08
C LEU A 26 -2.81 -3.70 -13.24
N MET A 27 -3.57 -3.79 -12.14
CA MET A 27 -5.03 -3.65 -12.18
C MET A 27 -5.51 -2.21 -12.42
N ILE A 28 -4.91 -1.23 -11.72
CA ILE A 28 -5.33 0.18 -11.74
C ILE A 28 -4.98 0.81 -13.08
N PHE A 29 -3.76 0.57 -13.56
CA PHE A 29 -3.25 1.22 -14.76
C PHE A 29 -3.34 0.36 -16.01
N GLY A 30 -3.76 -0.91 -15.88
CA GLY A 30 -3.90 -1.83 -17.01
C GLY A 30 -2.58 -2.13 -17.70
N PHE A 31 -1.46 -2.06 -16.98
CA PHE A 31 -0.14 -2.34 -17.53
C PHE A 31 0.07 -3.84 -17.75
N GLN A 32 0.88 -4.17 -18.75
CA GLN A 32 1.48 -5.50 -18.83
C GLN A 32 2.61 -5.62 -17.80
N ILE A 33 2.88 -6.84 -17.36
CA ILE A 33 3.92 -7.16 -16.38
C ILE A 33 5.27 -6.62 -16.86
N GLU A 34 5.63 -6.88 -18.10
CA GLU A 34 6.90 -6.48 -18.70
C GLU A 34 7.04 -4.96 -18.81
N GLN A 35 5.93 -4.25 -19.02
CA GLN A 35 5.92 -2.79 -19.07
C GLN A 35 6.14 -2.19 -17.69
N LEU A 36 5.49 -2.76 -16.67
CA LEU A 36 5.65 -2.33 -15.29
C LEU A 36 7.09 -2.60 -14.82
N ASP A 37 7.64 -3.78 -15.08
CA ASP A 37 9.02 -4.13 -14.74
C ASP A 37 10.04 -3.18 -15.38
N LEU A 38 9.82 -2.84 -16.65
CA LEU A 38 10.68 -1.88 -17.35
C LEU A 38 10.62 -0.50 -16.68
N MET A 39 9.42 0.01 -16.38
CA MET A 39 9.27 1.31 -15.71
C MET A 39 9.89 1.31 -14.32
N LEU A 40 9.70 0.25 -13.54
CA LEU A 40 10.29 0.13 -12.20
C LEU A 40 11.81 0.11 -12.27
N ARG A 41 12.39 -0.58 -13.26
CA ARG A 41 13.83 -0.57 -13.49
C ARG A 41 14.33 0.84 -13.85
N GLU A 42 13.69 1.50 -14.82
CA GLU A 42 14.05 2.87 -15.23
C GLU A 42 13.97 3.85 -14.04
N LEU A 43 12.91 3.78 -13.23
CA LEU A 43 12.76 4.62 -12.03
C LEU A 43 13.82 4.33 -10.95
N ILE A 44 14.32 3.10 -10.84
CA ILE A 44 15.42 2.74 -9.94
C ILE A 44 16.76 3.25 -10.49
N GLU A 45 17.00 3.09 -11.79
CA GLU A 45 18.23 3.58 -12.45
C GLU A 45 18.34 5.10 -12.37
N GLU A 46 17.21 5.82 -12.47
CA GLU A 46 17.13 7.28 -12.27
C GLU A 46 17.17 7.71 -10.79
N ASN A 47 17.32 6.75 -9.86
CA ASN A 47 17.32 6.98 -8.42
C ASN A 47 16.05 7.69 -7.92
N LEU A 48 14.89 7.49 -8.58
CA LEU A 48 13.59 8.02 -8.16
C LEU A 48 12.85 7.03 -7.25
N LEU A 49 13.11 5.74 -7.43
CA LEU A 49 12.66 4.64 -6.57
C LEU A 49 13.86 3.86 -6.02
N LYS A 50 13.68 3.24 -4.85
CA LYS A 50 14.60 2.27 -4.27
C LYS A 50 13.83 1.05 -3.80
N LEU A 51 14.39 -0.15 -4.02
CA LEU A 51 13.88 -1.40 -3.46
C LEU A 51 14.66 -1.74 -2.17
N ASP A 52 13.97 -1.73 -1.03
CA ASP A 52 14.53 -2.07 0.29
C ASP A 52 13.45 -2.80 1.12
N GLY A 53 13.28 -4.10 0.83
CA GLY A 53 12.13 -4.91 1.26
C GLY A 53 10.84 -4.60 0.49
N TYR A 54 10.57 -3.32 0.25
CA TYR A 54 9.48 -2.78 -0.57
C TYR A 54 9.98 -1.57 -1.38
N TYR A 55 9.20 -1.17 -2.39
CA TYR A 55 9.50 0.02 -3.19
C TYR A 55 9.26 1.29 -2.36
N LYS A 56 10.26 2.17 -2.31
CA LYS A 56 10.20 3.48 -1.65
C LYS A 56 10.58 4.58 -2.62
N VAL A 57 9.85 5.68 -2.55
CA VAL A 57 10.22 6.91 -3.26
C VAL A 57 11.43 7.54 -2.58
N THR A 58 12.46 7.85 -3.35
CA THR A 58 13.67 8.51 -2.83
C THR A 58 13.44 10.02 -2.68
N GLU A 59 14.39 10.72 -2.06
CA GLU A 59 14.36 12.19 -2.04
C GLU A 59 14.37 12.80 -3.46
N SER A 60 15.09 12.18 -4.39
CA SER A 60 15.09 12.58 -5.81
C SER A 60 13.71 12.41 -6.44
N GLY A 61 13.05 11.28 -6.18
CA GLY A 61 11.67 11.02 -6.62
C GLY A 61 10.67 12.02 -6.06
N ILE A 62 10.80 12.38 -4.78
CA ILE A 62 9.97 13.41 -4.14
C ILE A 62 10.19 14.78 -4.80
N ASN A 63 11.44 15.15 -5.07
CA ASN A 63 11.75 16.41 -5.73
C ASN A 63 11.20 16.46 -7.16
N GLU A 64 11.24 15.34 -7.89
CA GLU A 64 10.65 15.23 -9.21
C GLU A 64 9.11 15.38 -9.16
N LEU A 65 8.45 14.74 -8.19
CA LEU A 65 7.00 14.91 -7.98
C LEU A 65 6.63 16.36 -7.63
N LYS A 66 7.42 17.03 -6.78
CA LYS A 66 7.24 18.46 -6.48
C LYS A 66 7.41 19.32 -7.73
N ARG A 67 8.44 19.07 -8.54
CA ARG A 67 8.69 19.77 -9.81
C ARG A 67 7.51 19.63 -10.78
N LEU A 68 6.85 18.49 -10.77
CA LEU A 68 5.69 18.18 -11.62
C LEU A 68 4.36 18.65 -11.02
N GLY A 69 4.33 19.18 -9.80
CA GLY A 69 3.09 19.55 -9.10
C GLY A 69 2.24 18.34 -8.70
N LEU A 70 2.84 17.16 -8.56
CA LEU A 70 2.20 15.89 -8.20
C LEU A 70 2.50 15.48 -6.75
N TYR A 71 2.91 16.44 -5.92
CA TYR A 71 3.18 16.24 -4.51
C TYR A 71 1.94 16.59 -3.67
N GLU A 72 0.98 15.67 -3.66
CA GLU A 72 -0.15 15.61 -2.71
C GLU A 72 -0.17 14.12 -2.27
N THR A 73 -0.21 13.74 -0.99
CA THR A 73 -1.13 14.21 0.07
C THR A 73 -0.45 14.16 1.46
N GLU A 74 -0.72 15.13 2.32
CA GLU A 74 -0.53 14.98 3.78
C GLU A 74 -1.45 13.84 4.24
N PHE A 75 -0.90 12.66 4.51
CA PHE A 75 -1.65 11.66 5.27
C PHE A 75 -1.88 12.27 6.64
N GLU A 76 -3.15 12.56 6.97
CA GLU A 76 -3.52 12.68 8.38
C GLU A 76 -2.93 11.46 9.08
N ASN A 77 -2.15 11.67 10.13
CA ASN A 77 -1.59 10.58 10.93
C ASN A 77 -2.76 9.73 11.43
N ILE A 78 -3.12 8.68 10.70
CA ILE A 78 -4.04 7.67 11.18
C ILE A 78 -3.22 6.95 12.25
N GLU A 79 -3.41 7.32 13.51
CA GLU A 79 -2.89 6.55 14.63
C GLU A 79 -3.24 5.08 14.39
N GLU A 80 -2.22 4.23 14.30
CA GLU A 80 -2.39 2.79 14.20
C GLU A 80 -3.18 2.32 15.43
N GLN A 81 -4.51 2.23 15.30
CA GLN A 81 -5.30 1.59 16.34
C GLN A 81 -4.91 0.11 16.34
N GLU A 82 -4.26 -0.34 17.42
CA GLU A 82 -3.94 -1.75 17.66
C GLU A 82 -5.23 -2.58 17.45
N ILE A 83 -5.36 -3.20 16.28
CA ILE A 83 -6.52 -4.03 15.88
C ILE A 83 -6.63 -5.27 16.81
N PHE A 84 -5.56 -5.57 17.55
CA PHE A 84 -5.48 -6.67 18.49
C PHE A 84 -5.68 -6.18 19.92
N THR A 85 -6.91 -6.32 20.43
CA THR A 85 -7.16 -6.23 21.87
C THR A 85 -6.36 -7.32 22.59
N LYS A 86 -5.51 -6.93 23.56
CA LYS A 86 -4.61 -7.80 24.36
C LYS A 86 -5.32 -8.81 25.29
N MET A 87 -6.60 -9.10 25.08
CA MET A 87 -7.28 -10.14 25.85
C MET A 87 -7.33 -11.44 25.05
N PRO A 88 -6.50 -12.43 25.38
CA PRO A 88 -6.64 -13.77 24.82
C PRO A 88 -7.98 -14.35 25.29
N THR A 89 -8.93 -14.51 24.38
CA THR A 89 -10.17 -15.25 24.65
C THR A 89 -9.80 -16.69 24.97
N CYS A 90 -10.13 -17.15 26.17
CA CYS A 90 -9.83 -18.52 26.58
C CYS A 90 -10.68 -19.48 25.74
N ILE A 91 -10.03 -20.36 24.95
CA ILE A 91 -10.72 -21.34 24.08
C ILE A 91 -11.62 -22.29 24.87
N SER A 92 -11.43 -22.42 26.19
CA SER A 92 -12.25 -23.25 27.06
C SER A 92 -13.63 -22.66 27.39
N GLU A 93 -13.89 -21.39 27.07
CA GLU A 93 -15.22 -20.79 27.25
C GLU A 93 -16.08 -21.01 26.01
N ILE A 94 -16.98 -22.00 26.08
CA ILE A 94 -18.01 -22.21 25.06
C ILE A 94 -18.92 -20.96 25.06
N TYR A 95 -18.87 -20.18 23.98
CA TYR A 95 -19.78 -19.06 23.79
C TYR A 95 -21.22 -19.57 23.60
N ILE A 96 -22.09 -19.30 24.57
CA ILE A 96 -23.53 -19.57 24.47
C ILE A 96 -24.24 -18.24 24.21
N PRO A 97 -24.87 -18.04 23.04
CA PRO A 97 -25.65 -16.84 22.75
C PRO A 97 -26.76 -16.64 23.80
N LYS A 98 -26.95 -15.40 24.28
CA LYS A 98 -27.93 -15.06 25.34
C LYS A 98 -29.38 -15.52 25.10
N ARG A 99 -29.74 -15.90 23.86
CA ARG A 99 -31.08 -16.35 23.47
C ARG A 99 -31.24 -17.88 23.44
N PHE A 100 -30.20 -18.65 23.75
CA PHE A 100 -30.20 -20.12 23.70
C PHE A 100 -30.62 -20.79 25.03
N ASN A 101 -31.51 -20.17 25.81
CA ASN A 101 -32.07 -20.75 27.05
C ASN A 101 -33.33 -21.61 26.77
N LYS A 102 -33.28 -22.50 25.78
CA LYS A 102 -34.40 -23.43 25.54
C LYS A 102 -34.13 -24.74 26.30
N SER A 103 -34.73 -24.89 27.47
CA SER A 103 -34.80 -26.17 28.16
C SER A 103 -35.77 -27.09 27.40
N PHE A 104 -35.30 -28.27 27.01
CA PHE A 104 -36.16 -29.33 26.50
C PHE A 104 -36.83 -30.01 27.71
N LYS A 105 -38.16 -30.10 27.71
CA LYS A 105 -38.97 -30.92 28.63
C LYS A 105 -39.41 -32.18 27.93
#